data_AF-A0A7S1R2S3-F1
#
_entry.id   AF-A0A7S1R2S3-F1
#
_cell.length_a   1.000
_cell.length_b   1.000
_cell.length_c   1.000
_cell.angle_alpha   90.00
_cell.angle_beta   90.00
_cell.angle_gamma   90.00
#
_symmetry.space_group_name_H-M   'P 1'
#
loop_
_entity.id
_entity.type
_entity.pdbx_description
1 polymer ?
#
loop_
_entity_poly.entity_id
_entity_poly.type
_entity_poly.pdbx_seq_one_letter_code
_entity_poly.pdbx_strand_id
1 'polypeptide(L)'
;HAWLQLGGELGSAGSIDDEAPVEEVVRLLFERRSSPTADADADERTAAAANIDAQAAQLRCLNEAVRVDPRWPAAWSALAHAYSDAGYHEAAIHAATQAVATAPRDPATWVLLGNTLTAAQGGPGAGAEPLSATVPGPTLVQVRCVDCHVRALALSPKYAPAWHGIGCALGRDEATRIGGHIITQQQCFVRCLTLDPRCKSAWNNLGAAMAEGDTVAVRGARLDRVGCLVQAVRLDPAYARAWCNLGSALPAGASVRVGDAVVTDEECLRRGGAPWRKRSS
;
A
#
# COMPACT_ATOMS: atom_id res chain seq x y z
N HIS A 1 -33.80 -0.16 -9.79
CA HIS A 1 -34.34 -1.50 -9.46
C HIS A 1 -33.27 -2.46 -8.92
N ALA A 2 -32.17 -2.77 -9.63
CA ALA A 2 -31.08 -3.60 -9.08
C ALA A 2 -30.39 -2.97 -7.86
N TRP A 3 -30.26 -1.63 -7.86
CA TRP A 3 -29.66 -0.87 -6.76
C TRP A 3 -30.53 -0.77 -5.49
N LEU A 4 -31.85 -0.90 -5.62
CA LEU A 4 -32.79 -0.89 -4.49
C LEU A 4 -32.73 -2.19 -3.69
N GLN A 5 -32.44 -3.33 -4.34
CA GLN A 5 -32.20 -4.58 -3.64
C GLN A 5 -30.85 -4.57 -2.89
N LEU A 6 -29.83 -3.87 -3.42
CA LEU A 6 -28.51 -3.76 -2.79
C LEU A 6 -28.46 -2.76 -1.61
N GLY A 7 -29.25 -1.68 -1.65
CA GLY A 7 -29.44 -0.81 -0.48
C GLY A 7 -30.07 -1.57 0.70
N GLY A 8 -30.98 -2.51 0.40
CA GLY A 8 -31.58 -3.41 1.39
C GLY A 8 -30.59 -4.43 2.01
N GLU A 9 -29.61 -4.92 1.25
CA GLU A 9 -28.58 -5.84 1.76
C GLU A 9 -27.48 -5.13 2.59
N LEU A 10 -27.27 -3.83 2.36
CA LEU A 10 -26.41 -2.96 3.19
C LEU A 10 -27.13 -2.41 4.44
N GLY A 11 -28.46 -2.48 4.48
CA GLY A 11 -29.34 -1.88 5.47
C GLY A 11 -29.56 -2.66 6.77
N SER A 12 -28.49 -3.11 7.44
CA SER A 12 -28.58 -3.49 8.86
C SER A 12 -27.74 -2.61 9.80
N ALA A 13 -27.00 -1.62 9.27
CA ALA A 13 -26.34 -0.60 10.09
C ALA A 13 -26.13 0.72 9.32
N GLY A 14 -27.14 1.60 9.37
CA GLY A 14 -27.08 2.97 8.85
C GLY A 14 -27.96 3.16 7.60
N SER A 15 -28.99 4.00 7.73
CA SER A 15 -29.93 4.31 6.65
C SER A 15 -29.19 5.02 5.50
N ILE A 16 -29.03 4.32 4.38
CA ILE A 16 -28.76 4.95 3.09
C ILE A 16 -30.13 5.22 2.49
N ASP A 17 -30.51 6.50 2.37
CA ASP A 17 -31.78 6.88 1.76
C ASP A 17 -31.89 6.32 0.33
N ASP A 18 -33.11 5.90 -0.05
CA ASP A 18 -33.43 5.24 -1.33
C ASP A 18 -33.09 6.07 -2.60
N GLU A 19 -32.64 7.32 -2.43
CA GLU A 19 -32.23 8.25 -3.48
C GLU A 19 -30.73 8.64 -3.43
N ALA A 20 -29.92 8.00 -2.58
CA ALA A 20 -28.53 8.38 -2.43
C ALA A 20 -27.75 8.22 -3.75
N PRO A 21 -27.05 9.28 -4.23
CA PRO A 21 -26.30 9.22 -5.48
C PRO A 21 -25.21 8.14 -5.40
N VAL A 22 -24.83 7.54 -6.53
CA VAL A 22 -23.81 6.47 -6.59
C VAL A 22 -22.50 6.90 -5.91
N GLU A 23 -22.21 8.20 -5.93
CA GLU A 23 -21.10 8.84 -5.20
C GLU A 23 -21.19 8.64 -3.67
N GLU A 24 -22.39 8.71 -3.09
CA GLU A 24 -22.63 8.47 -1.65
C GLU A 24 -22.41 7.00 -1.30
N VAL A 25 -22.88 6.06 -2.14
CA VAL A 25 -22.67 4.62 -1.95
C VAL A 25 -21.18 4.27 -2.02
N VAL A 26 -20.45 4.83 -2.99
CA VAL A 26 -18.99 4.65 -3.09
C VAL A 26 -18.25 5.32 -1.93
N ARG A 27 -18.71 6.48 -1.46
CA ARG A 27 -18.15 7.15 -0.26
C ARG A 27 -18.35 6.29 0.99
N LEU A 28 -19.53 5.74 1.19
CA LEU A 28 -19.86 4.89 2.34
C LEU A 28 -19.07 3.57 2.33
N LEU A 29 -18.85 2.97 1.15
CA LEU A 29 -17.93 1.84 1.01
C LEU A 29 -16.50 2.20 1.40
N PHE A 30 -16.07 3.44 1.13
CA PHE A 30 -14.77 3.96 1.53
C PHE A 30 -14.67 4.20 3.05
N GLU A 31 -15.71 4.75 3.66
CA GLU A 31 -15.80 5.03 5.10
C GLU A 31 -15.83 3.74 5.92
N ARG A 32 -16.52 2.68 5.47
CA ARG A 32 -16.59 1.39 6.15
C ARG A 32 -15.23 0.67 6.24
N ARG A 33 -14.33 0.91 5.29
CA ARG A 33 -12.93 0.44 5.35
C ARG A 33 -12.17 0.98 6.58
N SER A 34 -12.68 2.05 7.19
CA SER A 34 -12.04 2.77 8.31
C SER A 34 -12.53 2.33 9.69
N SER A 35 -13.63 1.58 9.77
CA SER A 35 -14.22 1.11 11.03
C SER A 35 -14.19 -0.41 11.11
N PRO A 36 -13.31 -1.01 11.94
CA PRO A 36 -13.47 -2.39 12.34
C PRO A 36 -14.73 -2.46 13.21
N THR A 37 -15.73 -3.23 12.80
CA THR A 37 -16.93 -3.45 13.62
C THR A 37 -16.53 -4.12 14.93
N ALA A 38 -16.77 -3.41 16.03
CA ALA A 38 -16.58 -3.87 17.38
C ALA A 38 -17.80 -4.72 17.78
N ASP A 39 -17.79 -6.00 17.42
CA ASP A 39 -18.59 -7.03 18.09
C ASP A 39 -17.75 -8.30 18.19
N ALA A 40 -17.34 -8.62 19.41
CA ALA A 40 -16.26 -9.57 19.72
C ALA A 40 -16.74 -11.01 19.96
N ASP A 41 -17.95 -11.39 19.54
CA ASP A 41 -18.55 -12.69 19.86
C ASP A 41 -19.01 -13.52 18.62
N ALA A 42 -18.63 -13.14 17.40
CA ALA A 42 -18.91 -13.93 16.21
C ALA A 42 -17.81 -14.99 15.98
N ASP A 43 -18.20 -16.27 15.88
CA ASP A 43 -17.35 -17.38 15.42
C ASP A 43 -16.46 -16.93 14.24
N GLU A 44 -15.14 -17.13 14.30
CA GLU A 44 -14.20 -16.65 13.26
C GLU A 44 -14.62 -17.09 11.84
N ARG A 45 -15.33 -18.22 11.73
CA ARG A 45 -15.90 -18.75 10.49
C ARG A 45 -17.10 -17.94 9.97
N THR A 46 -17.98 -17.46 10.86
CA THR A 46 -19.13 -16.62 10.47
C THR A 46 -18.65 -15.21 10.14
N ALA A 47 -17.66 -14.69 10.86
CA ALA A 47 -17.01 -13.42 10.53
C ALA A 47 -16.28 -13.49 9.17
N ALA A 48 -15.56 -14.58 8.90
CA ALA A 48 -14.90 -14.80 7.61
C ALA A 48 -15.90 -14.94 6.46
N ALA A 49 -17.00 -15.67 6.65
CA ALA A 49 -18.07 -15.79 5.65
C ALA A 49 -18.73 -14.43 5.37
N ALA A 50 -19.08 -13.69 6.42
CA ALA A 50 -19.65 -12.34 6.29
C ALA A 50 -18.68 -11.37 5.57
N ASN A 51 -17.37 -11.51 5.79
CA ASN A 51 -16.37 -10.71 5.10
C ASN A 51 -16.26 -11.06 3.60
N ILE A 52 -16.33 -12.34 3.24
CA ILE A 52 -16.36 -12.79 1.84
C ILE A 52 -17.60 -12.24 1.13
N ASP A 53 -18.77 -12.31 1.78
CA ASP A 53 -20.02 -11.79 1.23
C ASP A 53 -20.00 -10.28 1.06
N ALA A 54 -19.45 -9.55 2.04
CA ALA A 54 -19.27 -8.10 1.96
C ALA A 54 -18.32 -7.70 0.81
N GLN A 55 -17.22 -8.44 0.63
CA GLN A 55 -16.26 -8.21 -0.45
C GLN A 55 -16.88 -8.50 -1.83
N ALA A 56 -17.67 -9.56 -1.95
CA ALA A 56 -18.39 -9.87 -3.17
C ALA A 56 -19.45 -8.80 -3.51
N ALA A 57 -20.20 -8.33 -2.51
CA ALA A 57 -21.15 -7.24 -2.67
C ALA A 57 -20.47 -5.94 -3.12
N GLN A 58 -19.33 -5.59 -2.49
CA GLN A 58 -18.53 -4.42 -2.87
C GLN A 58 -18.08 -4.48 -4.34
N LEU A 59 -17.56 -5.62 -4.79
CA LEU A 59 -17.14 -5.81 -6.19
C LEU A 59 -18.33 -5.69 -7.15
N ARG A 60 -19.51 -6.20 -6.80
CA ARG A 60 -20.74 -6.04 -7.62
C ARG A 60 -21.12 -4.56 -7.75
N CYS A 61 -21.16 -3.81 -6.65
CA CYS A 61 -21.44 -2.38 -6.66
C CYS A 61 -20.45 -1.61 -7.56
N LEU A 62 -19.15 -1.85 -7.38
CA LEU A 62 -18.12 -1.11 -8.13
C LEU A 62 -18.14 -1.44 -9.62
N ASN A 63 -18.41 -2.70 -10.00
CA ASN A 63 -18.57 -3.08 -11.41
C ASN A 63 -19.79 -2.41 -12.05
N GLU A 64 -20.91 -2.35 -11.34
CA GLU A 64 -22.09 -1.64 -11.84
C GLU A 64 -21.86 -0.12 -11.91
N ALA A 65 -21.12 0.47 -10.97
CA ALA A 65 -20.76 1.89 -10.99
C ALA A 65 -19.97 2.26 -12.25
N VAL A 66 -18.93 1.48 -12.61
CA VAL A 66 -18.15 1.74 -13.84
C VAL A 66 -18.92 1.38 -15.12
N ARG A 67 -19.94 0.51 -15.03
CA ARG A 67 -20.86 0.23 -16.15
C ARG A 67 -21.79 1.41 -16.43
N VAL A 68 -22.28 2.06 -15.38
CA VAL A 68 -23.17 3.23 -15.46
C VAL A 68 -22.39 4.47 -15.89
N ASP A 69 -21.23 4.72 -15.26
CA ASP A 69 -20.33 5.80 -15.64
C ASP A 69 -18.89 5.28 -15.86
N PRO A 70 -18.53 4.93 -17.10
CA PRO A 70 -17.18 4.49 -17.45
C PRO A 70 -16.12 5.58 -17.32
N ARG A 71 -16.50 6.85 -17.17
CA ARG A 71 -15.56 7.98 -17.09
C ARG A 71 -15.23 8.38 -15.66
N TRP A 72 -15.77 7.68 -14.66
CA TRP A 72 -15.56 8.00 -13.26
C TRP A 72 -14.24 7.41 -12.71
N PRO A 73 -13.19 8.24 -12.51
CA PRO A 73 -11.86 7.72 -12.17
C PRO A 73 -11.81 7.13 -10.76
N ALA A 74 -12.61 7.66 -9.83
CA ALA A 74 -12.64 7.18 -8.45
C ALA A 74 -13.26 5.78 -8.34
N ALA A 75 -14.30 5.47 -9.13
CA ALA A 75 -14.88 4.13 -9.18
C ALA A 75 -13.89 3.10 -9.74
N TRP A 76 -13.19 3.42 -10.83
CA TRP A 76 -12.10 2.58 -11.34
C TRP A 76 -10.97 2.41 -10.32
N SER A 77 -10.62 3.46 -9.58
CA SER A 77 -9.60 3.38 -8.53
C SER A 77 -10.02 2.46 -7.38
N ALA A 78 -11.27 2.60 -6.94
CA ALA A 78 -11.83 1.75 -5.89
C ALA A 78 -11.91 0.28 -6.33
N LEU A 79 -12.30 0.04 -7.59
CA LEU A 79 -12.37 -1.30 -8.16
C LEU A 79 -10.98 -1.96 -8.24
N ALA A 80 -9.95 -1.20 -8.62
CA ALA A 80 -8.57 -1.69 -8.63
C ALA A 80 -8.09 -2.10 -7.24
N HIS A 81 -8.40 -1.31 -6.20
CA HIS A 81 -8.09 -1.68 -4.82
C HIS A 81 -8.85 -2.94 -4.39
N ALA A 82 -10.15 -3.03 -4.67
CA ALA A 82 -10.96 -4.18 -4.29
C ALA A 82 -10.48 -5.48 -4.97
N TYR A 83 -10.11 -5.41 -6.25
CA TYR A 83 -9.52 -6.55 -6.96
C TYR A 83 -8.14 -6.92 -6.43
N SER A 84 -7.31 -5.94 -6.07
CA SER A 84 -6.00 -6.20 -5.47
C SER A 84 -6.13 -6.88 -4.10
N ASP A 85 -7.06 -6.43 -3.26
CA ASP A 85 -7.35 -7.01 -1.94
C ASP A 85 -7.93 -8.42 -2.07
N ALA A 86 -8.65 -8.71 -3.17
CA ALA A 86 -9.15 -10.03 -3.52
C ALA A 86 -8.10 -10.96 -4.18
N GLY A 87 -6.91 -10.45 -4.50
CA GLY A 87 -5.87 -11.21 -5.23
C GLY A 87 -6.11 -11.37 -6.74
N TYR A 88 -7.13 -10.71 -7.29
CA TYR A 88 -7.40 -10.72 -8.74
C TYR A 88 -6.50 -9.70 -9.47
N HIS A 89 -5.21 -10.03 -9.58
CA HIS A 89 -4.17 -9.12 -10.08
C HIS A 89 -4.44 -8.59 -11.50
N GLU A 90 -4.89 -9.43 -12.43
CA GLU A 90 -5.19 -8.99 -13.81
C GLU A 90 -6.35 -7.99 -13.86
N ALA A 91 -7.43 -8.26 -13.11
CA ALA A 91 -8.57 -7.37 -13.00
C ALA A 91 -8.20 -6.05 -12.31
N ALA A 92 -7.32 -6.10 -11.30
CA ALA A 92 -6.79 -4.92 -10.63
C ALA A 92 -5.96 -4.04 -11.59
N ILE A 93 -5.08 -4.64 -12.39
CA ILE A 93 -4.28 -3.93 -13.40
C ILE A 93 -5.20 -3.31 -14.46
N HIS A 94 -6.23 -4.04 -14.91
CA HIS A 94 -7.21 -3.52 -15.86
C HIS A 94 -7.94 -2.29 -15.29
N ALA A 95 -8.49 -2.39 -14.08
CA ALA A 95 -9.20 -1.30 -13.44
C ALA A 95 -8.30 -0.07 -13.19
N ALA A 96 -7.05 -0.29 -12.74
CA ALA A 96 -6.08 0.80 -12.56
C ALA A 96 -5.71 1.45 -13.90
N THR A 97 -5.63 0.68 -14.98
CA THR A 97 -5.39 1.19 -16.33
C THR A 97 -6.53 2.09 -16.80
N GLN A 98 -7.79 1.72 -16.52
CA GLN A 98 -8.96 2.55 -16.81
C GLN A 98 -8.98 3.82 -15.95
N ALA A 99 -8.58 3.75 -14.68
CA ALA A 99 -8.44 4.93 -13.83
C ALA A 99 -7.44 5.94 -14.43
N VAL A 100 -6.31 5.47 -14.95
CA VAL A 100 -5.34 6.32 -15.66
C VAL A 100 -5.90 6.87 -16.97
N ALA A 101 -6.63 6.05 -17.74
CA ALA A 101 -7.23 6.49 -19.00
C ALA A 101 -8.27 7.60 -18.82
N THR A 102 -9.03 7.55 -17.72
CA THR A 102 -10.06 8.54 -17.39
C THR A 102 -9.49 9.80 -16.76
N ALA A 103 -8.42 9.70 -15.96
CA ALA A 103 -7.73 10.84 -15.35
C ALA A 103 -6.20 10.75 -15.49
N PRO A 104 -5.64 10.97 -16.70
CA PRO A 104 -4.21 10.79 -16.97
C PRO A 104 -3.33 11.90 -16.38
N ARG A 105 -3.92 13.03 -15.98
CA ARG A 105 -3.24 14.16 -15.35
C ARG A 105 -3.27 14.12 -13.82
N ASP A 106 -3.93 13.12 -13.24
CA ASP A 106 -3.92 12.88 -11.80
C ASP A 106 -2.72 11.99 -11.43
N PRO A 107 -1.76 12.46 -10.60
CA PRO A 107 -0.67 11.63 -10.11
C PRO A 107 -1.13 10.39 -9.33
N ALA A 108 -2.31 10.43 -8.70
CA ALA A 108 -2.80 9.33 -7.87
C ALA A 108 -3.14 8.08 -8.70
N THR A 109 -3.71 8.25 -9.90
CA THR A 109 -4.04 7.13 -10.80
C THR A 109 -2.79 6.42 -11.29
N TRP A 110 -1.72 7.17 -11.58
CA TRP A 110 -0.42 6.60 -11.92
C TRP A 110 0.23 5.85 -10.75
N VAL A 111 0.15 6.38 -9.53
CA VAL A 111 0.64 5.67 -8.34
C VAL A 111 -0.16 4.39 -8.08
N LEU A 112 -1.48 4.43 -8.26
CA LEU A 112 -2.34 3.25 -8.17
C LEU A 112 -1.87 2.17 -9.15
N LEU A 113 -1.71 2.50 -10.43
CA LEU A 113 -1.24 1.56 -11.43
C LEU A 113 0.14 0.97 -11.07
N GLY A 114 1.09 1.82 -10.68
CA GLY A 114 2.41 1.37 -10.21
C GLY A 114 2.32 0.38 -9.05
N ASN A 115 1.54 0.70 -8.02
CA ASN A 115 1.33 -0.17 -6.86
C ASN A 115 0.66 -1.50 -7.24
N THR A 116 -0.35 -1.49 -8.12
CA THR A 116 -1.01 -2.71 -8.58
C THR A 116 -0.07 -3.63 -9.37
N LEU A 117 0.83 -3.05 -10.18
CA LEU A 117 1.87 -3.79 -10.89
C LEU A 117 2.87 -4.41 -9.92
N THR A 118 3.33 -3.67 -8.89
CA THR A 118 4.22 -4.23 -7.86
C THR A 118 3.56 -5.38 -7.10
N ALA A 119 2.28 -5.23 -6.74
CA ALA A 119 1.53 -6.28 -6.04
C ALA A 119 1.40 -7.54 -6.90
N ALA A 120 1.16 -7.39 -8.20
CA ALA A 120 1.07 -8.51 -9.15
C ALA A 120 2.42 -9.21 -9.42
N GLN A 121 3.55 -8.48 -9.31
CA GLN A 121 4.90 -9.06 -9.50
C GLN A 121 5.37 -9.93 -8.33
N GLY A 122 4.71 -9.89 -7.17
CA GLY A 122 5.09 -10.68 -5.99
C GLY A 122 6.19 -10.07 -5.12
N GLY A 123 6.49 -8.77 -5.28
CA GLY A 123 7.47 -8.03 -4.46
C GLY A 123 8.88 -7.96 -5.06
N PRO A 124 9.79 -7.15 -4.47
CA PRO A 124 11.14 -6.95 -4.98
C PRO A 124 11.96 -8.25 -4.86
N GLY A 125 12.46 -8.77 -5.99
CA GLY A 125 13.36 -9.94 -6.03
C GLY A 125 12.78 -11.22 -6.63
N ALA A 126 11.51 -11.24 -7.06
CA ALA A 126 11.04 -12.29 -7.96
C ALA A 126 11.73 -12.08 -9.31
N GLY A 127 12.63 -12.99 -9.71
CA GLY A 127 13.37 -12.96 -10.98
C GLY A 127 12.49 -13.17 -12.22
N ALA A 128 11.24 -12.69 -12.20
CA ALA A 128 10.33 -12.64 -13.31
C ALA A 128 10.54 -11.36 -14.12
N GLU A 129 10.28 -11.45 -15.43
CA GLU A 129 10.23 -10.29 -16.31
C GLU A 129 9.33 -9.19 -15.69
N PRO A 130 9.76 -7.91 -15.72
CA PRO A 130 8.97 -6.84 -15.12
C PRO A 130 7.61 -6.75 -15.79
N LEU A 131 6.53 -7.06 -15.04
CA LEU A 131 5.16 -6.87 -15.50
C LEU A 131 4.98 -5.43 -16.02
N SER A 132 4.37 -5.34 -17.20
CA SER A 132 4.00 -4.09 -17.85
C SER A 132 2.49 -4.03 -18.04
N ALA A 133 1.92 -2.85 -17.89
CA ALA A 133 0.55 -2.56 -18.30
C ALA A 133 0.57 -1.79 -19.62
N THR A 134 -0.42 -2.03 -20.48
CA THR A 134 -0.63 -1.22 -21.68
C THR A 134 -1.66 -0.14 -21.36
N VAL A 135 -1.23 1.12 -21.30
CA VAL A 135 -2.13 2.23 -20.98
C VAL A 135 -2.64 2.88 -22.28
N PRO A 136 -3.96 3.17 -22.39
CA PRO A 136 -4.52 3.91 -23.51
C PRO A 136 -3.93 5.33 -23.59
N GLY A 137 -3.51 5.73 -24.79
CA GLY A 137 -2.98 7.06 -25.11
C GLY A 137 -2.99 7.28 -26.62
N PRO A 138 -2.42 8.37 -27.16
CA PRO A 138 -2.27 8.56 -28.61
C PRO A 138 -1.45 7.43 -29.28
N THR A 139 -0.64 6.72 -28.49
CA THR A 139 -0.03 5.44 -28.83
C THR A 139 -0.17 4.50 -27.63
N LEU A 140 -0.30 3.19 -27.85
CA LEU A 140 -0.22 2.19 -26.78
C LEU A 140 1.18 2.24 -26.17
N VAL A 141 1.26 2.56 -24.87
CA VAL A 141 2.54 2.57 -24.16
C VAL A 141 2.56 1.45 -23.13
N GLN A 142 3.53 0.55 -23.25
CA GLN A 142 3.86 -0.35 -22.16
C GLN A 142 4.56 0.44 -21.05
N VAL A 143 4.00 0.40 -19.85
CA VAL A 143 4.56 1.04 -18.66
C VAL A 143 4.87 -0.02 -17.62
N ARG A 144 6.07 0.04 -17.05
CA ARG A 144 6.42 -0.75 -15.86
C ARG A 144 6.04 0.03 -14.61
N CYS A 145 6.13 -0.63 -13.45
CA CYS A 145 5.85 0.00 -12.16
C CYS A 145 6.64 1.32 -11.94
N VAL A 146 7.97 1.28 -12.09
CA VAL A 146 8.83 2.48 -11.90
C VAL A 146 8.41 3.61 -12.85
N ASP A 147 8.07 3.29 -14.10
CA ASP A 147 7.67 4.28 -15.10
C ASP A 147 6.36 4.97 -14.70
N CYS A 148 5.42 4.25 -14.08
CA CYS A 148 4.17 4.81 -13.57
C CYS A 148 4.43 5.85 -12.46
N HIS A 149 5.27 5.52 -11.48
CA HIS A 149 5.59 6.46 -10.42
C HIS A 149 6.43 7.65 -10.91
N VAL A 150 7.33 7.45 -11.88
CA VAL A 150 8.06 8.56 -12.52
C VAL A 150 7.10 9.51 -13.24
N ARG A 151 6.07 9.00 -13.92
CA ARG A 151 5.01 9.84 -14.50
C ARG A 151 4.23 10.62 -13.44
N ALA A 152 3.92 9.99 -12.30
CA ALA A 152 3.29 10.69 -11.18
C ALA A 152 4.18 11.84 -10.66
N LEU A 153 5.49 11.64 -10.58
CA LEU A 153 6.44 12.69 -10.19
C LEU A 153 6.60 13.79 -11.24
N ALA A 154 6.45 13.48 -12.53
CA ALA A 154 6.45 14.49 -13.58
C ALA A 154 5.22 15.40 -13.49
N LEU A 155 4.07 14.88 -13.03
CA LEU A 155 2.86 15.65 -12.77
C LEU A 155 2.93 16.40 -11.43
N SER A 156 3.47 15.76 -10.39
CA SER A 156 3.61 16.34 -9.05
C SER A 156 4.92 15.90 -8.38
N PRO A 157 5.99 16.72 -8.47
CA PRO A 157 7.32 16.36 -7.96
C PRO A 157 7.38 16.15 -6.44
N LYS A 158 6.43 16.72 -5.70
CA LYS A 158 6.31 16.63 -4.23
C LYS A 158 5.35 15.52 -3.78
N TYR A 159 5.00 14.59 -4.67
CA TYR A 159 4.08 13.50 -4.33
C TYR A 159 4.79 12.36 -3.60
N ALA A 160 4.74 12.38 -2.27
CA ALA A 160 5.41 11.41 -1.40
C ALA A 160 5.07 9.92 -1.72
N PRO A 161 3.82 9.56 -2.06
CA PRO A 161 3.48 8.17 -2.42
C PRO A 161 4.23 7.66 -3.65
N ALA A 162 4.52 8.51 -4.63
CA ALA A 162 5.29 8.11 -5.80
C ALA A 162 6.75 7.79 -5.45
N TRP A 163 7.38 8.60 -4.59
CA TRP A 163 8.72 8.31 -4.08
C TRP A 163 8.76 6.98 -3.30
N HIS A 164 7.74 6.70 -2.47
CA HIS A 164 7.62 5.42 -1.78
C HIS A 164 7.46 4.24 -2.75
N GLY A 165 6.60 4.40 -3.76
CA GLY A 165 6.35 3.38 -4.78
C GLY A 165 7.59 3.01 -5.58
N ILE A 166 8.38 4.00 -6.02
CA ILE A 166 9.67 3.75 -6.69
C ILE A 166 10.62 2.97 -5.78
N GLY A 167 10.74 3.36 -4.51
CA GLY A 167 11.57 2.63 -3.55
C GLY A 167 11.12 1.17 -3.35
N CYS A 168 9.81 0.90 -3.38
CA CYS A 168 9.30 -0.48 -3.29
C CYS A 168 9.54 -1.29 -4.57
N ALA A 169 9.59 -0.63 -5.72
CA ALA A 169 9.77 -1.26 -7.02
C ALA A 169 11.24 -1.53 -7.37
N LEU A 170 12.17 -0.76 -6.82
CA LEU A 170 13.61 -0.96 -7.02
C LEU A 170 14.15 -2.05 -6.08
N GLY A 171 15.03 -2.89 -6.61
CA GLY A 171 15.92 -3.73 -5.81
C GLY A 171 16.99 -2.93 -5.07
N ARG A 172 17.69 -3.57 -4.12
CA ARG A 172 18.73 -2.94 -3.28
C ARG A 172 19.84 -2.28 -4.10
N ASP A 173 20.28 -2.95 -5.16
CA ASP A 173 21.38 -2.51 -6.03
C ASP A 173 20.88 -1.80 -7.30
N GLU A 174 19.56 -1.60 -7.43
CA GLU A 174 18.95 -0.93 -8.56
C GLU A 174 18.85 0.59 -8.33
N ALA A 175 18.85 1.33 -9.43
CA ALA A 175 18.61 2.75 -9.44
C ALA A 175 17.82 3.15 -10.68
N THR A 176 17.10 4.27 -10.58
CA THR A 176 16.36 4.84 -11.70
C THR A 176 16.75 6.29 -11.92
N ARG A 177 16.45 6.82 -13.11
CA ARG A 177 16.75 8.21 -13.46
C ARG A 177 15.52 9.09 -13.28
N ILE A 178 15.60 10.09 -12.42
CA ILE A 178 14.52 11.05 -12.16
C ILE A 178 15.10 12.46 -12.27
N GLY A 179 14.55 13.27 -13.18
CA GLY A 179 15.02 14.65 -13.40
C GLY A 179 16.50 14.74 -13.75
N GLY A 180 17.05 13.74 -14.45
CA GLY A 180 18.46 13.72 -14.84
C GLY A 180 19.42 13.13 -13.79
N HIS A 181 18.95 12.85 -12.57
CA HIS A 181 19.75 12.28 -11.49
C HIS A 181 19.49 10.78 -11.34
N ILE A 182 20.53 10.01 -11.04
CA ILE A 182 20.41 8.60 -10.65
C ILE A 182 19.98 8.57 -9.19
N ILE A 183 18.84 7.94 -8.92
CA ILE A 183 18.24 7.83 -7.59
C ILE A 183 18.15 6.35 -7.20
N THR A 184 18.72 6.01 -6.04
CA THR A 184 18.70 4.66 -5.46
C THR A 184 17.41 4.39 -4.67
N GLN A 185 17.18 3.11 -4.32
CA GLN A 185 16.08 2.71 -3.44
C GLN A 185 16.05 3.51 -2.12
N GLN A 186 17.18 3.60 -1.41
CA GLN A 186 17.26 4.32 -0.13
C GLN A 186 16.94 5.81 -0.30
N GLN A 187 17.46 6.45 -1.36
CA GLN A 187 17.18 7.86 -1.65
C GLN A 187 15.70 8.11 -1.95
N CYS A 188 15.01 7.17 -2.60
CA CYS A 188 13.57 7.24 -2.81
C CYS A 188 12.80 7.28 -1.48
N PHE A 189 13.11 6.38 -0.54
CA PHE A 189 12.47 6.40 0.78
C PHE A 189 12.82 7.66 1.59
N VAL A 190 14.07 8.13 1.55
CA VAL A 190 14.47 9.39 2.19
C VAL A 190 13.69 10.58 1.62
N ARG A 191 13.48 10.64 0.31
CA ARG A 191 12.66 11.69 -0.34
C ARG A 191 11.20 11.59 0.10
N CYS A 192 10.62 10.39 0.14
CA CYS A 192 9.29 10.16 0.68
C CYS A 192 9.17 10.68 2.10
N LEU A 193 10.08 10.30 3.01
CA LEU A 193 10.05 10.68 4.43
C LEU A 193 10.35 12.15 4.68
N THR A 194 11.08 12.80 3.78
CA THR A 194 11.27 14.25 3.82
C THR A 194 9.96 14.98 3.56
N LEU A 195 9.14 14.48 2.64
CA LEU A 195 7.83 15.02 2.27
C LEU A 195 6.73 14.62 3.26
N ASP A 196 6.68 13.35 3.66
CA ASP A 196 5.75 12.79 4.64
C ASP A 196 6.48 11.94 5.69
N PRO A 197 6.84 12.52 6.85
CA PRO A 197 7.54 11.80 7.91
C PRO A 197 6.65 10.80 8.65
N ARG A 198 5.34 10.77 8.38
CA ARG A 198 4.39 9.85 9.04
C ARG A 198 4.20 8.55 8.27
N CYS A 199 4.89 8.38 7.15
CA CYS A 199 4.83 7.14 6.37
C CYS A 199 5.58 6.00 7.07
N LYS A 200 4.90 5.29 7.97
CA LYS A 200 5.45 4.13 8.71
C LYS A 200 6.05 3.06 7.79
N SER A 201 5.42 2.81 6.64
CA SER A 201 5.90 1.84 5.65
C SER A 201 7.22 2.27 5.00
N ALA A 202 7.41 3.57 4.74
CA ALA A 202 8.68 4.08 4.22
C ALA A 202 9.81 3.98 5.26
N TRP A 203 9.53 4.25 6.54
CA TRP A 203 10.48 4.04 7.62
C TRP A 203 10.91 2.57 7.74
N ASN A 204 9.93 1.66 7.69
CA ASN A 204 10.19 0.22 7.72
C ASN A 204 11.04 -0.23 6.52
N ASN A 205 10.64 0.18 5.31
CA ASN A 205 11.30 -0.26 4.09
C ASN A 205 12.70 0.35 3.94
N LEU A 206 12.91 1.59 4.39
CA LEU A 206 14.24 2.20 4.46
C LEU A 206 15.16 1.40 5.37
N GLY A 207 14.70 1.08 6.59
CA GLY A 207 15.48 0.24 7.51
C GLY A 207 15.80 -1.14 6.92
N ALA A 208 14.83 -1.81 6.30
CA ALA A 208 15.04 -3.12 5.68
C ALA A 208 16.01 -3.08 4.46
N ALA A 209 16.07 -1.96 3.75
CA ALA A 209 16.95 -1.74 2.61
C ALA A 209 18.40 -1.39 3.00
N MET A 210 18.63 -0.93 4.24
CA MET A 210 19.94 -0.51 4.74
C MET A 210 20.82 -1.70 5.14
N ALA A 211 22.09 -1.65 4.74
CA ALA A 211 23.11 -2.57 5.22
C ALA A 211 23.51 -2.25 6.68
N GLU A 212 24.20 -3.18 7.32
CA GLU A 212 24.77 -2.94 8.64
C GLU A 212 25.87 -1.86 8.55
N GLY A 213 25.81 -0.87 9.43
CA GLY A 213 26.72 0.29 9.42
C GLY A 213 26.28 1.46 8.52
N ASP A 214 25.25 1.28 7.68
CA ASP A 214 24.69 2.37 6.88
C ASP A 214 24.05 3.44 7.78
N THR A 215 24.19 4.69 7.35
CA THR A 215 23.48 5.82 7.96
C THR A 215 22.90 6.72 6.89
N VAL A 216 21.69 7.21 7.15
CA VAL A 216 20.98 8.14 6.27
C VAL A 216 20.57 9.39 7.04
N ALA A 217 20.48 10.52 6.35
CA ALA A 217 19.97 11.76 6.93
C ALA A 217 18.52 11.97 6.48
N VAL A 218 17.60 11.99 7.45
CA VAL A 218 16.19 12.31 7.19
C VAL A 218 15.85 13.54 8.03
N ARG A 219 15.52 14.66 7.36
CA ARG A 219 15.17 15.94 8.00
C ARG A 219 16.18 16.41 9.05
N GLY A 220 17.48 16.19 8.81
CA GLY A 220 18.58 16.58 9.70
C GLY A 220 18.91 15.58 10.81
N ALA A 221 18.09 14.54 11.02
CA ALA A 221 18.42 13.44 11.91
C ALA A 221 19.23 12.38 11.15
N ARG A 222 20.42 12.03 11.66
CA ARG A 222 21.20 10.90 11.16
C ARG A 222 20.71 9.62 11.83
N LEU A 223 20.18 8.70 11.03
CA LEU A 223 19.58 7.46 11.49
C LEU A 223 20.31 6.29 10.84
N ASP A 224 20.53 5.25 11.63
CA ASP A 224 20.94 3.93 11.14
C ASP A 224 19.68 3.07 10.85
N ARG A 225 19.91 1.81 10.45
CA ARG A 225 18.85 0.82 10.22
C ARG A 225 17.91 0.70 11.42
N VAL A 226 18.45 0.57 12.63
CA VAL A 226 17.66 0.37 13.85
C VAL A 226 16.82 1.62 14.15
N GLY A 227 17.39 2.81 14.02
CA GLY A 227 16.70 4.08 14.19
C GLY A 227 15.53 4.24 13.23
N CYS A 228 15.68 3.85 11.97
CA CYS A 228 14.59 3.87 10.99
C CYS A 228 13.44 2.91 11.38
N LEU A 229 13.78 1.68 11.78
CA LEU A 229 12.79 0.68 12.21
C LEU A 229 12.07 1.10 13.50
N VAL A 230 12.79 1.75 14.42
CA VAL A 230 12.21 2.35 15.64
C VAL A 230 11.19 3.44 15.29
N GLN A 231 11.43 4.29 14.27
CA GLN A 231 10.42 5.26 13.84
C GLN A 231 9.16 4.58 13.29
N ALA A 232 9.30 3.48 12.54
CA ALA A 232 8.15 2.74 12.01
C ALA A 232 7.25 2.20 13.13
N VAL A 233 7.82 1.56 14.16
CA VAL A 233 7.05 1.02 15.29
C VAL A 233 6.52 2.10 16.24
N ARG A 234 7.16 3.29 16.29
CA ARG A 234 6.62 4.44 17.05
C ARG A 234 5.37 5.02 16.39
N LEU A 235 5.37 5.09 15.07
CA LEU A 235 4.22 5.57 14.31
C LEU A 235 3.06 4.57 14.34
N ASP A 236 3.36 3.28 14.41
CA ASP A 236 2.36 2.23 14.55
C ASP A 236 2.89 1.06 15.39
N PRO A 237 2.55 1.03 16.69
CA PRO A 237 2.94 -0.05 17.58
C PRO A 237 2.36 -1.42 17.21
N ALA A 238 1.33 -1.50 16.35
CA ALA A 238 0.75 -2.75 15.88
C ALA A 238 1.40 -3.25 14.57
N TYR A 239 2.39 -2.54 14.03
CA TYR A 239 2.99 -2.88 12.74
C TYR A 239 3.93 -4.09 12.84
N ALA A 240 3.37 -5.29 12.81
CA ALA A 240 4.08 -6.56 13.00
C ALA A 240 5.33 -6.72 12.12
N ARG A 241 5.26 -6.31 10.84
CA ARG A 241 6.42 -6.38 9.92
C ARG A 241 7.60 -5.52 10.41
N ALA A 242 7.33 -4.33 10.94
CA ALA A 242 8.37 -3.46 11.48
C ALA A 242 9.00 -4.02 12.74
N TRP A 243 8.21 -4.66 13.62
CA TRP A 243 8.72 -5.38 14.78
C TRP A 243 9.62 -6.57 14.40
N CYS A 244 9.21 -7.37 13.42
CA CYS A 244 10.03 -8.47 12.88
C CYS A 244 11.37 -7.96 12.32
N ASN A 245 11.33 -6.90 11.52
CA ASN A 245 12.53 -6.29 10.95
C ASN A 245 13.42 -5.71 12.05
N LEU A 246 12.85 -5.07 13.08
CA LEU A 246 13.59 -4.51 14.20
C LEU A 246 14.30 -5.61 15.01
N GLY A 247 13.61 -6.69 15.37
CA GLY A 247 14.23 -7.82 16.09
C GLY A 247 15.28 -8.55 15.25
N SER A 248 15.11 -8.59 13.93
CA SER A 248 16.11 -9.14 13.01
C SER A 248 17.35 -8.26 12.88
N ALA A 249 17.16 -6.94 12.97
CA ALA A 249 18.23 -5.93 12.87
C ALA A 249 19.08 -5.81 14.15
N LEU A 250 18.60 -6.30 15.29
CA LEU A 250 19.32 -6.28 16.55
C LEU A 250 20.24 -7.52 16.69
N PRO A 251 21.44 -7.35 17.28
CA PRO A 251 22.25 -8.49 17.73
C PRO A 251 21.50 -9.34 18.76
N ALA A 252 21.86 -10.62 18.86
CA ALA A 252 21.21 -11.54 19.80
C ALA A 252 21.33 -11.05 21.25
N GLY A 253 20.21 -10.95 21.95
CA GLY A 253 20.14 -10.47 23.34
C GLY A 253 20.31 -8.95 23.50
N ALA A 254 20.41 -8.20 22.40
CA ALA A 254 20.45 -6.75 22.45
C ALA A 254 19.06 -6.18 22.74
N SER A 255 19.03 -4.93 23.22
CA SER A 255 17.81 -4.18 23.46
C SER A 255 17.87 -2.79 22.84
N VAL A 256 16.69 -2.23 22.55
CA VAL A 256 16.53 -0.91 21.95
C VAL A 256 15.43 -0.14 22.65
N ARG A 257 15.57 1.19 22.69
CA ARG A 257 14.57 2.09 23.26
C ARG A 257 13.51 2.49 22.24
N VAL A 258 12.26 2.08 22.46
CA VAL A 258 11.08 2.45 21.66
C VAL A 258 10.16 3.29 22.54
N GLY A 259 10.17 4.62 22.34
CA GLY A 259 9.52 5.55 23.27
C GLY A 259 10.18 5.46 24.64
N ASP A 260 9.39 5.20 25.67
CA ASP A 260 9.86 5.02 27.05
C ASP A 260 10.20 3.56 27.38
N ALA A 261 9.85 2.62 26.51
CA ALA A 261 10.10 1.19 26.72
C ALA A 261 11.47 0.77 26.19
N VAL A 262 12.16 -0.10 26.95
CA VAL A 262 13.31 -0.86 26.46
C VAL A 262 12.80 -2.23 26.04
N VAL A 263 13.06 -2.59 24.79
CA VAL A 263 12.52 -3.78 24.13
C VAL A 263 13.68 -4.63 23.64
N THR A 264 13.70 -5.92 23.97
CA THR A 264 14.73 -6.85 23.50
C THR A 264 14.46 -7.29 22.06
N ASP A 265 15.47 -7.84 21.39
CA ASP A 265 15.32 -8.45 20.07
C ASP A 265 14.24 -9.55 20.06
N GLU A 266 14.19 -10.38 21.10
CA GLU A 266 13.17 -11.43 21.25
C GLU A 266 11.75 -10.88 21.41
N GLU A 267 11.58 -9.83 22.20
CA GLU A 267 10.30 -9.15 22.37
C GLU A 267 9.84 -8.53 21.05
N CYS A 268 10.76 -7.93 20.28
CA CYS A 268 10.46 -7.42 18.95
C CYS A 268 9.97 -8.55 18.02
N LEU A 269 10.67 -9.69 17.96
CA LEU A 269 10.25 -10.82 17.14
C LEU A 269 8.89 -11.39 17.56
N ARG A 270 8.61 -11.44 18.87
CA ARG A 270 7.32 -11.89 19.40
C ARG A 270 6.17 -10.96 19.01
N ARG A 271 6.36 -9.65 19.13
CA ARG A 271 5.39 -8.65 18.66
C ARG A 271 5.18 -8.68 17.15
N GLY A 272 6.18 -9.11 16.41
CA GLY A 272 6.10 -9.31 14.97
C GLY A 272 5.41 -10.62 14.54
N GLY A 273 5.08 -11.51 15.48
CA GLY A 273 4.45 -12.80 15.19
C GLY A 273 5.40 -13.85 14.60
N ALA A 274 6.72 -13.66 14.70
CA ALA A 274 7.69 -14.64 14.20
C ALA A 274 7.83 -15.83 15.18
N PRO A 275 7.73 -17.10 14.72
CA PRO A 275 8.02 -18.25 15.57
C PRO A 275 9.51 -18.23 15.96
N TRP A 276 9.76 -18.24 17.27
CA TRP A 276 11.10 -18.13 17.85
C TRP A 276 11.99 -19.31 17.42
N ARG A 277 12.95 -19.07 16.51
CA ARG A 277 14.19 -19.88 16.33
C ARG A 277 15.31 -19.04 15.70
N LYS A 278 15.96 -18.15 16.45
CA LYS A 278 17.38 -17.85 16.20
C LYS A 278 18.17 -18.86 17.03
N ARG A 279 18.65 -19.94 16.41
CA ARG A 279 19.63 -20.81 17.06
C ARG A 279 20.90 -20.00 17.25
N SER A 280 21.31 -19.82 18.50
CA SER A 280 22.64 -19.41 18.89
C SER A 280 23.65 -20.42 18.34
N SER A 281 24.51 -19.97 17.42
CA SER A 281 25.77 -20.63 17.06
C SER A 281 26.85 -19.58 16.97
#